data_AF-A0A534VV92-F1
#
_entry.id   AF-A0A534VV92-F1
#
_cell.length_a   1.000
_cell.length_b   1.000
_cell.length_c   1.000
_cell.angle_alpha   90.00
_cell.angle_beta   90.00
_cell.angle_gamma   90.00
#
_symmetry.space_group_name_H-M   'P 1'
#
loop_
_entity.id
_entity.type
_entity.pdbx_description
1 polymer ?
#
loop_
_entity_poly.entity_id
_entity_poly.type
_entity_poly.pdbx_seq_one_letter_code
_entity_poly.pdbx_strand_id
1 'polypeptide(L)' 'MVFGEAGRVFIKNGELRQEFRLNDNIIRRIASNFRYSYGGGFRVALSAALVARIDVGFSDEERGLVYLEFGQTF' A
#
# COMPACT_ATOMS: atom_id res chain seq x y z
N MET A 1 13.41 -4.91 -10.16
CA MET A 1 12.67 -5.89 -9.33
C MET A 1 11.20 -5.79 -9.73
N VAL A 2 10.48 -6.91 -9.82
CA VAL A 2 9.03 -6.90 -10.07
C VAL A 2 8.35 -7.47 -8.83
N PHE A 3 7.23 -6.91 -8.43
CA PHE A 3 6.45 -7.36 -7.27
C PHE A 3 4.98 -7.53 -7.61
N GLY A 4 4.33 -8.42 -6.87
CA GLY A 4 2.89 -8.63 -6.88
C GLY A 4 2.44 -8.91 -5.46
N GLU A 5 1.44 -8.16 -5.00
CA GLU A 5 0.93 -8.24 -3.63
C GLU A 5 -0.58 -8.42 -3.64
N ALA A 6 -1.08 -9.14 -2.64
CA ALA A 6 -2.50 -9.36 -2.47
C ALA A 6 -2.84 -9.34 -0.99
N GLY A 7 -3.89 -8.63 -0.62
CA GLY A 7 -4.21 -8.41 0.79
C GLY A 7 -5.65 -7.99 1.00
N ARG A 8 -6.10 -8.12 2.25
CA ARG A 8 -7.41 -7.66 2.68
C ARG A 8 -7.27 -6.92 3.99
N VAL A 9 -7.98 -5.81 4.08
CA VAL A 9 -8.05 -5.01 5.30
C VAL A 9 -9.24 -5.51 6.14
N PHE A 10 -8.95 -6.05 7.32
CA PHE A 10 -9.96 -6.51 8.28
C PHE A 10 -10.15 -5.43 9.34
N ILE A 11 -11.27 -4.72 9.30
CA ILE A 11 -11.59 -3.71 10.31
C ILE A 11 -12.91 -4.08 10.97
N LYS A 12 -12.96 -4.00 12.31
CA LYS A 12 -14.20 -4.22 13.04
C LYS A 12 -15.13 -3.04 12.81
N ASN A 13 -16.36 -3.31 12.34
CA ASN A 13 -17.36 -2.28 12.00
C ASN A 13 -17.59 -1.24 13.12
N GLY A 14 -17.41 -1.62 14.39
CA GLY A 14 -17.57 -0.72 15.54
C GLY A 14 -16.53 0.41 15.60
N GLU A 15 -15.29 0.15 15.18
CA GLU A 15 -14.18 1.12 15.25
C GLU A 15 -14.32 2.19 14.15
N LEU A 16 -14.68 1.78 12.91
CA LEU A 16 -14.81 2.71 11.78
C LEU A 16 -15.96 3.71 11.90
N ARG A 17 -17.07 3.29 12.52
CA ARG A 17 -18.21 4.16 12.77
C ARG A 17 -17.86 5.28 13.74
N GLN A 18 -17.14 4.93 14.81
CA GLN A 18 -16.87 5.83 15.91
C GLN A 18 -15.75 6.83 15.56
N GLU A 19 -14.73 6.37 14.83
CA GLU A 19 -13.54 7.17 14.52
C GLU A 19 -13.69 8.01 13.24
N PHE A 20 -14.41 7.52 12.23
CA PHE A 20 -14.49 8.17 10.91
C PHE A 20 -15.91 8.56 10.46
N ARG A 21 -16.94 8.30 11.27
CA ARG A 21 -18.37 8.55 10.96
C ARG A 21 -18.80 8.01 9.58
N LEU A 22 -18.20 6.91 9.16
CA LEU A 22 -18.43 6.33 7.84
C LEU A 22 -19.79 5.61 7.79
N ASN A 23 -20.46 5.69 6.63
CA ASN A 23 -21.70 4.97 6.37
C ASN A 23 -21.43 3.46 6.23
N ASP A 24 -22.35 2.63 6.71
CA ASP A 24 -22.26 1.16 6.69
C ASP A 24 -22.00 0.59 5.29
N ASN A 25 -22.48 1.23 4.22
CA ASN A 25 -22.19 0.82 2.85
C ASN A 25 -20.72 1.00 2.45
N ILE A 26 -20.07 2.07 2.95
CA ILE A 26 -18.64 2.35 2.71
C ILE A 26 -17.80 1.36 3.51
N ILE A 27 -18.17 1.14 4.79
CA ILE A 27 -17.51 0.18 5.68
C ILE A 27 -17.54 -1.22 5.05
N ARG A 28 -18.70 -1.65 4.54
CA ARG A 28 -18.87 -2.96 3.92
C ARG A 28 -18.01 -3.10 2.66
N ARG A 29 -17.94 -2.06 1.82
CA ARG A 29 -17.12 -2.04 0.60
C ARG A 29 -15.62 -2.11 0.91
N ILE A 30 -15.16 -1.45 1.97
CA ILE A 30 -13.75 -1.48 2.40
C ILE A 30 -13.40 -2.86 2.97
N ALA A 31 -14.24 -3.40 3.85
CA ALA A 31 -13.98 -4.67 4.53
C ALA A 31 -14.18 -5.92 3.64
N SER A 32 -15.03 -5.83 2.60
CA SER A 32 -15.32 -6.98 1.73
C SER A 32 -14.33 -7.18 0.60
N ASN A 33 -13.54 -6.17 0.23
CA ASN A 33 -12.77 -6.23 -1.01
C ASN A 33 -11.37 -6.76 -0.77
N PHE A 34 -11.08 -7.88 -1.44
CA PHE A 34 -9.72 -8.37 -1.56
C PHE A 34 -9.00 -7.49 -2.59
N ARG A 35 -7.83 -6.95 -2.21
CA ARG A 35 -7.07 -6.01 -3.02
C ARG A 35 -5.85 -6.68 -3.61
N TYR A 36 -5.58 -6.36 -4.86
CA TYR A 36 -4.42 -6.84 -5.60
C TYR A 36 -3.65 -5.63 -6.11
N SER A 37 -2.33 -5.69 -6.02
CA SER A 37 -1.43 -4.71 -6.62
C SER A 37 -0.25 -5.40 -7.29
N TYR A 38 0.28 -4.77 -8.33
CA TYR A 38 1.46 -5.23 -9.03
C TYR A 38 2.32 -4.04 -9.44
N GLY A 39 3.61 -4.26 -9.62
CA GLY A 39 4.49 -3.15 -9.92
C GLY A 39 5.95 -3.51 -10.13
N GLY A 40 6.71 -2.48 -10.43
CA GLY A 40 8.15 -2.53 -10.63
C GLY A 40 8.86 -1.63 -9.64
N GLY A 41 9.96 -2.13 -9.09
CA GLY A 41 10.80 -1.42 -8.15
C GLY A 41 12.25 -1.35 -8.61
N PHE A 42 12.88 -0.22 -8.31
CA PHE A 42 14.31 0.02 -8.48
C PHE A 42 14.94 0.44 -7.15
N ARG A 43 16.13 -0.11 -6.86
CA ARG A 43 16.88 0.17 -5.63
C ARG A 43 18.28 0.63 -6.00
N VAL A 44 18.73 1.71 -5.38
CA VAL A 44 20.05 2.32 -5.61
C VAL A 44 20.77 2.48 -4.29
N ALA A 45 21.99 1.98 -4.19
CA ALA A 45 22.90 2.35 -3.12
C ALA A 45 23.48 3.74 -3.45
N LEU A 46 23.17 4.74 -2.61
CA LEU A 46 23.69 6.10 -2.74
C LEU A 46 25.04 6.26 -2.05
N SER A 47 25.27 5.49 -0.98
CA SER A 47 26.55 5.38 -0.29
C SER A 47 26.66 4.02 0.40
N ALA A 48 27.78 3.76 1.08
CA ALA A 48 27.97 2.52 1.85
C ALA A 48 26.89 2.28 2.91
N ALA A 49 26.25 3.36 3.40
CA ALA A 49 25.23 3.29 4.46
C ALA A 49 23.85 3.78 4.01
N LEU A 50 23.68 4.28 2.78
CA LEU A 50 22.42 4.90 2.33
C LEU A 50 21.88 4.20 1.08
N VAL A 51 20.61 3.83 1.13
CA VAL A 51 19.88 3.20 0.03
C VAL A 51 18.61 4.00 -0.27
N ALA A 52 18.36 4.24 -1.55
CA ALA A 52 17.09 4.75 -2.04
C ALA A 52 16.32 3.64 -2.76
N ARG A 53 15.01 3.60 -2.56
CA ARG A 53 14.09 2.70 -3.24
C ARG A 53 12.98 3.52 -3.90
N ILE A 54 12.72 3.20 -5.16
CA ILE A 54 11.62 3.77 -5.95
C ILE A 54 10.77 2.60 -6.40
N ASP A 55 9.52 2.54 -5.97
CA ASP A 55 8.55 1.55 -6.43
C ASP A 55 7.41 2.24 -7.16
N VAL A 56 7.02 1.68 -8.30
CA VAL A 56 5.84 2.08 -9.06
C VAL A 56 4.85 0.92 -9.03
N GLY A 57 3.68 1.15 -8.46
CA GLY A 57 2.63 0.16 -8.28
C GLY A 57 1.32 0.55 -8.96
N PHE A 58 0.54 -0.46 -9.33
CA PHE A 58 -0.77 -0.35 -9.95
C PHE A 58 -1.75 -1.26 -9.22
N SER A 59 -3.00 -0.82 -9.08
CA SER A 59 -4.10 -1.63 -8.57
C SER A 59 -5.41 -1.28 -9.30
N ASP A 60 -6.45 -2.07 -9.09
CA ASP A 60 -7.78 -1.78 -9.65
C ASP A 60 -8.35 -0.47 -9.11
N GLU A 61 -7.96 -0.06 -7.90
CA GLU A 61 -8.40 1.20 -7.30
C GLU A 61 -7.52 2.39 -7.68
N GLU A 62 -6.23 2.19 -7.93
CA GLU A 62 -5.28 3.26 -8.20
C GLU A 62 -4.51 3.01 -9.50
N ARG A 63 -4.71 3.93 -10.46
CA ARG A 63 -4.12 3.86 -11.80
C ARG A 63 -2.60 3.99 -11.82
N GLY A 64 -1.96 4.30 -10.70
CA GLY A 64 -0.52 4.43 -10.57
C GLY A 64 -0.13 5.12 -9.27
N LEU A 65 0.69 4.45 -8.47
CA LEU A 65 1.26 4.92 -7.22
C LEU A 65 2.78 4.90 -7.33
N VAL A 66 3.44 5.93 -6.80
CA VAL A 66 4.91 6.00 -6.74
C VAL A 66 5.32 6.13 -5.28
N TYR A 67 6.13 5.19 -4.81
CA TYR A 67 6.70 5.20 -3.47
C TYR A 67 8.19 5.50 -3.55
N LEU A 68 8.64 6.45 -2.74
CA LEU A 68 10.06 6.73 -2.51
C LEU A 68 10.40 6.48 -1.05
N GLU A 69 11.41 5.64 -0.83
CA GLU A 69 11.92 5.32 0.50
C GLU A 69 13.43 5.54 0.55
N PHE A 70 13.90 6.12 1.65
CA PHE A 70 15.32 6.25 1.98
C PHE A 70 15.60 5.49 3.26
N GLY A 71 16.54 4.54 3.19
CA GLY A 71 16.90 3.69 4.31
C GLY A 71 18.40 3.68 4.55
N GLN A 72 18.79 3.32 5.77
CA GLN A 72 20.17 3.06 6.12
C GLN A 72 20.44 1.56 6.18
N THR A 73 21.59 1.13 5.69
CA THR A 73 22.06 -0.26 5.85
C THR A 73 23.05 -0.28 7.00
N PHE A 74 22.74 -0.99 8.08
CA PHE A 74 23.58 -1.16 9.27
C PHE A 74 24.03 -2.61 9.41
#